data_AF-A0A8D2D2P9-F1
#
_entry.id   AF-A0A8D2D2P9-F1
#
_cell.length_a   1.000
_cell.length_b   1.000
_cell.length_c   1.000
_cell.angle_alpha   90.00
_cell.angle_beta   90.00
_cell.angle_gamma   90.00
#
_symmetry.space_group_name_H-M   'P 1'
#
loop_
_entity.id
_entity.type
_entity.pdbx_description
1 polymer ?
#
loop_
_entity_poly.entity_id
_entity_poly.type
_entity_poly.pdbx_seq_one_letter_code
_entity_poly.pdbx_strand_id
1 'polypeptide(L)'
;MATPGDCPRRESQEEEALECVQAQCLQEGPQPEEFVAIADYAATDATQLSFLRGEKILILRQTTADWWWGERAGCCGYIPANHVGRQVAEYDPEDTWQDEEYFGSYGTLKLHLEMLADQPRTTKYHSVILQNKESLKDKVILDVGCGTGIISLFCAHHARPKAVYAVEASEMAQHTGQLVLQNGFADTITVFQQKVEDVVLPEKVDVLVSEWMGTCLLVGEKVFPIWR
;
A
#
# COMPACT_ATOMS: atom_id res chain seq x y z
N MET A 1 -5.69 52.43 67.15
CA MET A 1 -6.63 51.36 67.56
C MET A 1 -6.67 50.37 66.40
N ALA A 2 -5.95 49.25 66.51
CA ALA A 2 -6.38 47.96 67.06
C ALA A 2 -6.95 47.02 65.96
N THR A 3 -6.13 46.02 65.62
CA THR A 3 -6.29 44.62 65.14
C THR A 3 -7.69 43.92 65.22
N PRO A 4 -7.85 42.65 64.80
CA PRO A 4 -7.51 41.95 63.55
C PRO A 4 -8.64 40.98 63.05
N GLY A 5 -8.42 40.39 61.86
CA GLY A 5 -8.88 39.09 61.33
C GLY A 5 -10.17 38.40 61.81
N ASP A 6 -11.02 38.04 60.84
CA ASP A 6 -11.43 36.63 60.70
C ASP A 6 -11.82 36.28 59.25
N CYS A 7 -11.47 35.06 58.85
CA CYS A 7 -11.62 34.48 57.53
C CYS A 7 -13.04 33.90 57.35
N PRO A 8 -13.57 33.81 56.11
CA PRO A 8 -14.29 32.59 55.77
C PRO A 8 -13.77 31.96 54.47
N ARG A 9 -13.26 30.73 54.66
CA ARG A 9 -13.25 29.57 53.74
C ARG A 9 -13.31 29.87 52.25
N ARG A 10 -12.12 29.85 51.65
CA ARG A 10 -11.87 29.65 50.23
C ARG A 10 -11.73 28.14 49.96
N GLU A 11 -12.74 27.35 50.30
CA GLU A 11 -12.72 25.88 50.08
C GLU A 11 -13.72 25.42 49.00
N SER A 12 -14.63 26.29 48.54
CA SER A 12 -15.69 25.90 47.60
C SER A 12 -15.50 26.41 46.16
N GLN A 13 -14.33 26.94 45.80
CA GLN A 13 -14.00 27.35 44.42
C GLN A 13 -12.79 26.62 43.84
N GLU A 14 -12.05 25.84 44.65
CA GLU A 14 -10.99 24.96 44.16
C GLU A 14 -11.54 23.55 43.82
N GLU A 15 -12.64 23.09 44.43
CA GLU A 15 -13.25 21.79 44.09
C GLU A 15 -13.99 21.80 42.73
N GLU A 16 -14.73 22.84 42.36
CA GLU A 16 -15.35 22.93 41.02
C GLU A 16 -14.33 23.14 39.88
N ALA A 17 -13.15 23.70 40.19
CA ALA A 17 -12.05 23.79 39.24
C ALA A 17 -11.32 22.44 39.07
N LEU A 18 -11.33 21.57 40.08
CA LEU A 18 -10.78 20.21 39.96
C LEU A 18 -11.72 19.25 39.21
N GLU A 19 -13.05 19.39 39.32
CA GLU A 19 -13.99 18.59 38.53
C GLU A 19 -13.99 18.98 37.04
N CYS A 20 -13.76 20.25 36.70
CA CYS A 20 -13.64 20.68 35.30
C CYS A 20 -12.30 20.27 34.66
N VAL A 21 -11.24 20.07 35.45
CA VAL A 21 -9.94 19.54 34.97
C VAL A 21 -9.94 18.00 34.91
N GLN A 22 -10.76 17.32 35.72
CA GLN A 22 -10.93 15.86 35.63
C GLN A 22 -11.87 15.40 34.50
N ALA A 23 -12.63 16.30 33.88
CA ALA A 23 -13.47 16.00 32.72
C ALA A 23 -12.76 16.18 31.35
N GLN A 24 -11.47 16.57 31.32
CA GLN A 24 -10.69 16.73 30.10
C GLN A 24 -9.32 16.04 30.20
N CYS A 25 -9.33 14.70 30.27
CA CYS A 25 -8.18 13.89 29.85
C CYS A 25 -8.66 12.52 29.37
N LEU A 26 -9.50 12.51 28.34
CA LEU A 26 -9.71 11.33 27.52
C LEU A 26 -9.23 11.65 26.11
N GLN A 27 -8.38 10.75 25.59
CA GLN A 27 -7.87 10.62 24.22
C GLN A 27 -6.55 11.38 23.94
N GLU A 28 -5.49 10.79 23.39
CA GLU A 28 -5.35 9.61 22.53
C GLU A 28 -4.05 8.84 22.88
N GLY A 29 -4.17 7.63 23.42
CA GLY A 29 -3.12 6.62 23.29
C GLY A 29 -3.40 5.78 22.04
N PRO A 30 -2.39 5.18 21.39
CA PRO A 30 -2.65 4.25 20.29
C PRO A 30 -3.59 3.16 20.81
N GLN A 31 -4.68 2.90 20.09
CA GLN A 31 -5.59 1.84 20.47
C GLN A 31 -4.85 0.49 20.44
N PRO A 32 -5.16 -0.45 21.34
CA PRO A 32 -4.63 -1.80 21.27
C PRO A 32 -4.93 -2.41 19.90
N GLU A 33 -3.88 -2.77 19.17
CA GLU A 33 -3.99 -3.37 17.84
C GLU A 33 -3.60 -4.85 17.90
N GLU A 34 -4.35 -5.72 17.21
CA GLU A 34 -4.03 -7.14 17.11
C GLU A 34 -2.98 -7.40 16.02
N PHE A 35 -1.92 -8.09 16.40
CA PHE A 35 -0.84 -8.53 15.52
C PHE A 35 -0.71 -10.06 15.59
N VAL A 36 -0.01 -10.63 14.61
CA VAL A 36 0.34 -12.05 14.55
C VAL A 36 1.85 -12.20 14.63
N ALA A 37 2.33 -13.13 15.45
CA ALA A 37 3.73 -13.49 15.48
C ALA A 37 4.17 -14.06 14.12
N ILE A 38 5.14 -13.43 13.47
CA ILE A 38 5.67 -13.90 12.17
C ILE A 38 6.84 -14.86 12.33
N ALA A 39 7.42 -14.96 13.53
CA ALA A 39 8.49 -15.88 13.90
C ALA A 39 8.35 -16.31 15.36
N ASP A 40 8.96 -17.46 15.69
CA ASP A 40 9.07 -17.93 17.07
C ASP A 40 10.01 -17.01 17.86
N TYR A 41 9.68 -16.77 19.12
CA TYR A 41 10.51 -15.97 20.02
C TYR A 41 10.54 -16.54 21.43
N ALA A 42 11.74 -16.70 21.96
CA ALA A 42 11.98 -17.10 23.34
C ALA A 42 12.50 -15.91 24.14
N ALA A 43 11.77 -15.53 25.19
CA ALA A 43 12.12 -14.45 26.09
C ALA A 43 13.50 -14.69 26.71
N THR A 44 14.36 -13.67 26.67
CA THR A 44 15.69 -13.73 27.27
C THR A 44 15.68 -13.36 28.76
N ASP A 45 14.62 -12.69 29.21
CA ASP A 45 14.43 -12.30 30.61
C ASP A 45 12.93 -12.24 30.98
N ALA A 46 12.66 -12.03 32.28
CA ALA A 46 11.30 -12.06 32.83
C ALA A 46 10.40 -10.89 32.41
N THR A 47 10.93 -9.88 31.72
CA THR A 47 10.17 -8.72 31.24
C THR A 47 9.61 -8.93 29.84
N GLN A 48 10.01 -9.99 29.15
CA GLN A 48 9.66 -10.28 27.76
C GLN A 48 8.67 -11.44 27.65
N LEU A 49 7.88 -11.46 26.57
CA LEU A 49 6.95 -12.56 26.28
C LEU A 49 7.56 -13.54 25.29
N SER A 50 7.47 -14.84 25.60
CA SER A 50 7.72 -15.90 24.63
C SER A 50 6.44 -16.21 23.85
N PHE A 51 6.59 -16.47 22.55
CA PHE A 51 5.48 -16.78 21.65
C PHE A 51 5.96 -17.62 20.46
N LEU A 52 5.03 -18.30 19.82
CA LEU A 52 5.26 -19.07 18.60
C LEU A 52 4.69 -18.34 17.40
N ARG A 53 5.28 -18.59 16.22
CA ARG A 53 4.77 -18.11 14.94
C ARG A 53 3.30 -18.48 14.78
N GLY A 54 2.50 -17.51 14.35
CA GLY A 54 1.06 -17.63 14.17
C GLY A 54 0.23 -17.28 15.41
N GLU A 55 0.84 -17.09 16.58
CA GLU A 55 0.09 -16.65 17.76
C GLU A 55 -0.38 -15.20 17.61
N LYS A 56 -1.62 -14.95 18.04
CA LYS A 56 -2.20 -13.60 18.12
C LYS A 56 -1.68 -12.88 19.36
N ILE A 57 -1.26 -11.64 19.16
CA ILE A 57 -0.63 -10.81 20.17
C ILE A 57 -1.30 -9.43 20.12
N LEU A 58 -1.77 -8.96 21.26
CA LEU A 58 -2.36 -7.63 21.36
C LEU A 58 -1.24 -6.63 21.69
N ILE A 59 -0.94 -5.72 20.77
CA ILE A 59 0.05 -4.67 20.99
C ILE A 59 -0.64 -3.50 21.71
N LEU A 60 -0.27 -3.32 22.98
CA LEU A 60 -0.81 -2.29 23.85
C LEU A 60 -0.08 -0.95 23.66
N ARG A 61 1.24 -0.99 23.41
CA ARG A 61 2.05 0.22 23.23
C ARG A 61 3.33 -0.04 22.44
N GLN A 62 3.55 0.70 21.37
CA GLN A 62 4.83 0.71 20.64
C GLN A 62 5.84 1.57 21.40
N THR A 63 6.65 0.94 22.26
CA THR A 63 7.48 1.66 23.25
C THR A 63 8.75 2.22 22.61
N THR A 64 9.41 1.44 21.76
CA THR A 64 10.56 1.85 20.94
C THR A 64 10.45 1.26 19.53
N ALA A 65 11.42 1.57 18.66
CA ALA A 65 11.50 0.97 17.32
C ALA A 65 11.67 -0.56 17.36
N ASP A 66 12.34 -1.08 18.39
CA ASP A 66 12.71 -2.50 18.48
C ASP A 66 11.85 -3.29 19.46
N TRP A 67 11.23 -2.64 20.45
CA TRP A 67 10.51 -3.31 21.54
C TRP A 67 9.15 -2.66 21.82
N TRP A 68 8.11 -3.47 21.71
CA TRP A 68 6.73 -3.08 21.98
C TRP A 68 6.22 -3.78 23.22
N TRP A 69 5.27 -3.15 23.90
CA TRP A 69 4.58 -3.73 25.03
C TRP A 69 3.27 -4.33 24.53
N GLY A 70 3.04 -5.59 24.85
CA GLY A 70 1.84 -6.29 24.43
C GLY A 70 1.41 -7.38 25.40
N GLU A 71 0.29 -7.98 25.08
CA GLU A 71 -0.34 -9.03 25.85
C GLU A 71 -0.55 -10.27 24.99
N ARG A 72 -0.25 -11.43 25.56
CA ARG A 72 -0.57 -12.74 25.00
C ARG A 72 -1.17 -13.61 26.10
N ALA A 73 -2.38 -14.13 25.86
CA ALA A 73 -3.05 -15.07 26.75
C ALA A 73 -3.11 -14.62 28.24
N GLY A 74 -3.31 -13.33 28.49
CA GLY A 74 -3.36 -12.74 29.82
C GLY A 74 -2.00 -12.41 30.46
N CYS A 75 -0.89 -12.67 29.78
CA CYS A 75 0.46 -12.30 30.21
C CYS A 75 0.93 -11.07 29.43
N CYS A 76 1.44 -10.06 30.14
CA CYS A 76 2.00 -8.85 29.53
C CYS A 76 3.52 -8.85 29.56
N GLY A 77 4.14 -8.30 28.53
CA GLY A 77 5.59 -8.14 28.47
C GLY A 77 6.06 -7.50 27.18
N TYR A 78 7.38 -7.36 27.06
CA TYR A 78 8.03 -6.83 25.88
C TYR A 78 8.09 -7.87 24.76
N ILE A 79 7.78 -7.40 23.55
CA ILE A 79 7.76 -8.15 22.30
C ILE A 79 8.67 -7.42 21.30
N PRO A 80 9.59 -8.12 20.65
CA PRO A 80 10.42 -7.51 19.62
C PRO A 80 9.57 -7.16 18.38
N ALA A 81 9.64 -5.90 17.95
CA ALA A 81 8.79 -5.34 16.88
C ALA A 81 8.90 -6.09 15.54
N ASN A 82 10.10 -6.61 15.23
CA ASN A 82 10.39 -7.37 14.02
C ASN A 82 9.89 -8.83 14.05
N HIS A 83 9.25 -9.27 15.14
CA HIS A 83 8.68 -10.62 15.26
C HIS A 83 7.14 -10.63 15.19
N VAL A 84 6.52 -9.46 14.97
CA VAL A 84 5.06 -9.32 14.86
C VAL A 84 4.69 -8.55 13.60
N GLY A 85 3.64 -9.00 12.92
CA GLY A 85 3.07 -8.37 11.73
C GLY A 85 1.57 -8.12 11.91
N ARG A 86 1.02 -7.11 11.23
CA ARG A 86 -0.44 -6.92 11.20
C ARG A 86 -1.10 -8.13 10.56
N GLN A 87 -2.28 -8.51 11.06
CA GLN A 87 -3.08 -9.54 10.42
C GLN A 87 -3.49 -9.05 9.03
N VAL A 88 -2.80 -9.53 8.00
CA VAL A 88 -3.32 -9.53 6.64
C VAL A 88 -4.49 -10.52 6.63
N ALA A 89 -5.54 -10.20 5.87
CA ALA A 89 -6.66 -11.09 5.65
C ALA A 89 -6.15 -12.50 5.32
N GLU A 90 -6.89 -13.50 5.80
CA GLU A 90 -6.68 -14.96 5.69
C GLU A 90 -5.44 -15.41 4.89
N TYR A 91 -4.49 -16.06 5.57
CA TYR A 91 -3.41 -16.79 4.91
C TYR A 91 -4.02 -17.88 4.02
N ASP A 92 -4.26 -17.57 2.76
CA ASP A 92 -4.65 -18.52 1.74
C ASP A 92 -3.39 -19.34 1.39
N PRO A 93 -3.33 -20.63 1.77
CA PRO A 93 -2.20 -21.48 1.41
C PRO A 93 -2.04 -21.68 -0.11
N GLU A 94 -3.01 -21.26 -0.94
CA GLU A 94 -2.89 -21.21 -2.40
C GLU A 94 -2.20 -19.94 -2.92
N ASP A 95 -2.13 -18.84 -2.14
CA ASP A 95 -1.41 -17.61 -2.51
C ASP A 95 0.11 -17.74 -2.28
N THR A 96 0.72 -18.59 -3.10
CA THR A 96 2.18 -18.76 -3.18
C THR A 96 2.90 -17.54 -3.78
N TRP A 97 2.15 -16.57 -4.31
CA TRP A 97 2.65 -15.44 -5.08
C TRP A 97 2.60 -14.11 -4.32
N GLN A 98 1.88 -14.07 -3.18
CA GLN A 98 1.66 -12.87 -2.36
C GLN A 98 0.98 -11.77 -3.19
N ASP A 99 -0.03 -12.15 -3.98
CA ASP A 99 -0.68 -11.27 -4.95
C ASP A 99 -1.38 -10.10 -4.25
N GLU A 100 -2.02 -10.33 -3.11
CA GLU A 100 -2.67 -9.26 -2.35
C GLU A 100 -1.66 -8.18 -1.89
N GLU A 101 -0.50 -8.61 -1.37
CA GLU A 101 0.55 -7.70 -0.94
C GLU A 101 1.19 -6.98 -2.13
N TYR A 102 1.47 -7.72 -3.21
CA TYR A 102 2.08 -7.20 -4.43
C TYR A 102 1.19 -6.14 -5.08
N PHE A 103 -0.04 -6.48 -5.45
CA PHE A 103 -0.97 -5.53 -6.08
C PHE A 103 -1.43 -4.44 -5.10
N GLY A 104 -1.50 -4.74 -3.80
CA GLY A 104 -1.75 -3.74 -2.76
C GLY A 104 -0.69 -2.65 -2.70
N SER A 105 0.59 -3.00 -2.85
CA SER A 105 1.68 -2.02 -2.90
C SER A 105 1.58 -1.10 -4.12
N TYR A 106 1.23 -1.69 -5.28
CA TYR A 106 1.01 -1.00 -6.56
C TYR A 106 -0.31 -0.23 -6.64
N GLY A 107 -1.26 -0.48 -5.73
CA GLY A 107 -2.49 0.32 -5.61
C GLY A 107 -2.23 1.74 -5.09
N THR A 108 -1.06 2.02 -4.52
CA THR A 108 -0.71 3.35 -4.00
C THR A 108 0.07 4.19 -5.01
N LEU A 109 -0.07 5.52 -4.97
CA LEU A 109 0.65 6.43 -5.86
C LEU A 109 2.19 6.44 -5.67
N LYS A 110 2.70 5.89 -4.57
CA LYS A 110 4.12 6.02 -4.20
C LYS A 110 5.06 5.42 -5.24
N LEU A 111 4.86 4.14 -5.58
CA LEU A 111 5.70 3.43 -6.55
C LEU A 111 5.52 4.01 -7.95
N HIS A 112 4.29 4.35 -8.33
CA HIS A 112 4.00 4.97 -9.62
C HIS A 112 4.64 6.34 -9.80
N LEU A 113 4.72 7.15 -8.75
CA LEU A 113 5.41 8.44 -8.80
C LEU A 113 6.92 8.25 -8.97
N GLU A 114 7.53 7.32 -8.25
CA GLU A 114 8.96 6.98 -8.41
C GLU A 114 9.26 6.54 -9.86
N MET A 115 8.43 5.63 -10.38
CA MET A 115 8.49 5.14 -11.75
C MET A 115 8.29 6.22 -12.82
N LEU A 116 7.32 7.12 -12.65
CA LEU A 116 7.06 8.23 -13.58
C LEU A 116 8.13 9.31 -13.51
N ALA A 117 8.68 9.57 -12.31
CA ALA A 117 9.72 10.56 -12.09
C ALA A 117 11.10 10.08 -12.59
N ASP A 118 11.29 8.76 -12.75
CA ASP A 118 12.45 8.20 -13.44
C ASP A 118 12.43 8.61 -14.93
N GLN A 119 13.15 9.69 -15.22
CA GLN A 119 13.29 10.26 -16.54
C GLN A 119 13.99 9.30 -17.52
N PRO A 120 15.15 8.69 -17.20
CA PRO A 120 15.75 7.67 -18.06
C PRO A 120 14.79 6.55 -18.47
N ARG A 121 14.02 6.00 -17.53
CA ARG A 121 12.99 4.97 -17.79
C ARG A 121 11.90 5.50 -18.70
N THR A 122 11.23 6.58 -18.28
CA THR A 122 10.03 7.08 -18.95
C THR A 122 10.33 7.61 -20.35
N THR A 123 11.43 8.35 -20.52
CA THR A 123 11.84 8.88 -21.83
C THR A 123 12.32 7.79 -22.78
N LYS A 124 12.83 6.66 -22.26
CA LYS A 124 13.19 5.51 -23.10
C LYS A 124 11.95 4.88 -23.72
N TYR A 125 10.92 4.58 -22.92
CA TYR A 125 9.65 4.06 -23.44
C TYR A 125 8.99 5.05 -24.40
N HIS A 126 8.99 6.33 -24.06
CA HIS A 126 8.50 7.38 -24.97
C HIS A 126 9.22 7.37 -26.32
N SER A 127 10.55 7.25 -26.31
CA SER A 127 11.37 7.17 -27.52
C SER A 127 11.06 5.93 -28.35
N VAL A 128 10.85 4.77 -27.71
CA VAL A 128 10.48 3.53 -28.41
C VAL A 128 9.16 3.71 -29.17
N ILE A 129 8.15 4.31 -28.54
CA ILE A 129 6.87 4.60 -29.20
C ILE A 129 7.07 5.59 -30.35
N LEU A 130 7.79 6.70 -30.13
CA LEU A 130 8.02 7.71 -31.15
C LEU A 130 8.77 7.18 -32.38
N GLN A 131 9.75 6.31 -32.18
CA GLN A 131 10.54 5.72 -33.26
C GLN A 131 9.77 4.67 -34.08
N ASN A 132 8.68 4.13 -33.52
CA ASN A 132 7.86 3.10 -34.17
C ASN A 132 6.44 3.58 -34.49
N LYS A 133 6.13 4.87 -34.30
CA LYS A 133 4.76 5.39 -34.38
C LYS A 133 4.08 5.14 -35.73
N GLU A 134 4.83 5.16 -36.83
CA GLU A 134 4.30 4.83 -38.16
C GLU A 134 3.95 3.34 -38.29
N SER A 135 4.75 2.46 -37.69
CA SER A 135 4.55 1.00 -37.69
C SER A 135 3.45 0.56 -36.72
N LEU A 136 3.19 1.36 -35.69
CA LEU A 136 2.12 1.15 -34.70
C LEU A 136 0.76 1.69 -35.18
N LYS A 137 0.73 2.40 -36.31
CA LYS A 137 -0.52 2.90 -36.88
C LYS A 137 -1.45 1.73 -37.24
N ASP A 138 -2.73 1.87 -36.89
CA ASP A 138 -3.77 0.87 -37.15
C ASP A 138 -3.51 -0.50 -36.50
N LYS A 139 -2.57 -0.59 -35.55
CA LYS A 139 -2.26 -1.81 -34.78
C LYS A 139 -3.07 -1.91 -33.49
N VAL A 140 -3.32 -3.13 -33.06
CA VAL A 140 -3.89 -3.42 -31.73
C VAL A 140 -2.74 -3.65 -30.75
N ILE A 141 -2.68 -2.86 -29.68
CA ILE A 141 -1.59 -2.86 -28.70
C ILE A 141 -2.12 -3.35 -27.36
N LEU A 142 -1.39 -4.26 -26.71
CA LEU A 142 -1.60 -4.66 -25.32
C LEU A 142 -0.50 -4.07 -24.44
N ASP A 143 -0.87 -3.29 -23.42
CA ASP A 143 0.01 -2.75 -22.39
C ASP A 143 -0.27 -3.47 -21.07
N VAL A 144 0.65 -4.31 -20.61
CA VAL A 144 0.44 -5.17 -19.44
C VAL A 144 1.18 -4.65 -18.21
N GLY A 145 0.46 -4.59 -17.09
CA GLY A 145 0.92 -3.89 -15.91
C GLY A 145 1.01 -2.39 -16.23
N CYS A 146 -0.03 -1.84 -16.84
CA CYS A 146 0.06 -0.49 -17.41
C CYS A 146 0.25 0.59 -16.33
N GLY A 147 0.01 0.27 -15.05
CA GLY A 147 0.09 1.19 -13.93
C GLY A 147 -0.79 2.41 -14.19
N THR A 148 -0.18 3.60 -14.16
CA THR A 148 -0.83 4.89 -14.50
C THR A 148 -1.18 5.09 -15.98
N GLY A 149 -0.85 4.12 -16.85
CA GLY A 149 -1.17 4.12 -18.27
C GLY A 149 -0.28 5.00 -19.13
N ILE A 150 0.90 5.43 -18.65
CA ILE A 150 1.75 6.38 -19.38
C ILE A 150 2.21 5.85 -20.75
N ILE A 151 2.52 4.55 -20.86
CA ILE A 151 2.91 3.93 -22.13
C ILE A 151 1.71 3.88 -23.09
N SER A 152 0.54 3.45 -22.60
CA SER A 152 -0.72 3.52 -23.33
C SER A 152 -1.06 4.93 -23.84
N LEU A 153 -0.84 5.96 -23.01
CA LEU A 153 -1.03 7.38 -23.39
C LEU A 153 -0.04 7.80 -24.49
N PHE A 154 1.23 7.39 -24.41
CA PHE A 154 2.19 7.62 -25.50
C PHE A 154 1.74 6.96 -26.81
N CYS A 155 1.26 5.72 -26.75
CA CYS A 155 0.74 5.00 -27.92
C CYS A 155 -0.43 5.77 -28.56
N ALA A 156 -1.46 6.11 -27.79
CA ALA A 156 -2.63 6.82 -28.31
C ALA A 156 -2.29 8.21 -28.86
N HIS A 157 -1.46 8.97 -28.14
CA HIS A 157 -1.11 10.34 -28.53
C HIS A 157 -0.23 10.41 -29.78
N HIS A 158 0.70 9.46 -29.97
CA HIS A 158 1.72 9.55 -31.01
C HIS A 158 1.52 8.61 -32.20
N ALA A 159 0.92 7.44 -32.02
CA ALA A 159 0.94 6.36 -33.02
C ALA A 159 -0.36 6.15 -33.79
N ARG A 160 -1.51 6.65 -33.31
CA ARG A 160 -2.85 6.34 -33.88
C ARG A 160 -3.06 4.82 -34.07
N PRO A 161 -2.95 4.03 -33.00
CA PRO A 161 -3.27 2.61 -33.04
C PRO A 161 -4.76 2.41 -33.32
N LYS A 162 -5.14 1.19 -33.75
CA LYS A 162 -6.55 0.80 -33.86
C LYS A 162 -7.22 0.74 -32.49
N ALA A 163 -6.52 0.16 -31.52
CA ALA A 163 -6.95 0.06 -30.13
C ALA A 163 -5.73 -0.15 -29.22
N VAL A 164 -5.83 0.31 -27.98
CA VAL A 164 -4.89 -0.01 -26.90
C VAL A 164 -5.67 -0.66 -25.75
N TYR A 165 -5.28 -1.87 -25.37
CA TYR A 165 -5.79 -2.55 -24.20
C TYR A 165 -4.78 -2.40 -23.07
N ALA A 166 -5.14 -1.62 -22.06
CA ALA A 166 -4.30 -1.33 -20.90
C ALA A 166 -4.77 -2.19 -19.73
N VAL A 167 -3.97 -3.18 -19.35
CA VAL A 167 -4.34 -4.16 -18.32
C VAL A 167 -3.51 -3.89 -17.06
N GLU A 168 -4.20 -3.67 -15.94
CA GLU A 168 -3.60 -3.40 -14.65
C GLU A 168 -4.40 -4.10 -13.56
N ALA A 169 -3.75 -4.93 -12.75
CA ALA A 169 -4.43 -5.73 -11.74
C ALA A 169 -4.72 -4.94 -10.45
N SER A 170 -3.91 -3.92 -10.13
CA SER A 170 -4.11 -3.11 -8.93
C SER A 170 -5.23 -2.08 -9.08
N GLU A 171 -5.66 -1.49 -7.96
CA GLU A 171 -6.65 -0.40 -7.91
C GLU A 171 -6.21 0.86 -8.71
N MET A 172 -4.93 0.97 -9.08
CA MET A 172 -4.45 2.07 -9.93
C MET A 172 -5.18 2.14 -11.28
N ALA A 173 -5.69 1.00 -11.78
CA ALA A 173 -6.47 0.93 -13.02
C ALA A 173 -7.67 1.89 -13.03
N GLN A 174 -8.32 2.13 -11.89
CA GLN A 174 -9.47 3.05 -11.78
C GLN A 174 -9.04 4.48 -12.06
N HIS A 175 -7.91 4.90 -11.50
CA HIS A 175 -7.32 6.21 -11.76
C HIS A 175 -6.82 6.31 -13.20
N THR A 176 -6.23 5.25 -13.74
CA THR A 176 -5.81 5.18 -15.14
C THR A 176 -6.97 5.37 -16.11
N GLY A 177 -8.13 4.76 -15.83
CA GLY A 177 -9.35 5.01 -16.60
C GLY A 177 -9.78 6.47 -16.60
N GLN A 178 -9.67 7.15 -15.45
CA GLN A 178 -9.94 8.60 -15.35
C GLN A 178 -8.92 9.43 -16.12
N LEU A 179 -7.62 9.09 -16.06
CA LEU A 179 -6.57 9.76 -16.82
C LEU A 179 -6.79 9.63 -18.32
N VAL A 180 -7.12 8.43 -18.80
CA VAL A 180 -7.47 8.16 -20.21
C VAL A 180 -8.63 9.04 -20.66
N LEU A 181 -9.69 9.11 -19.84
CA LEU A 181 -10.86 9.93 -20.13
C LEU A 181 -10.52 11.43 -20.18
N GLN A 182 -9.81 11.93 -19.17
CA GLN A 182 -9.43 13.35 -19.06
C GLN A 182 -8.48 13.81 -20.16
N ASN A 183 -7.65 12.90 -20.69
CA ASN A 183 -6.76 13.17 -21.83
C ASN A 183 -7.44 12.97 -23.19
N GLY A 184 -8.72 12.59 -23.22
CA GLY A 184 -9.48 12.46 -24.46
C GLY A 184 -9.14 11.23 -25.31
N PHE A 185 -8.68 10.15 -24.67
CA PHE A 185 -8.29 8.90 -25.34
C PHE A 185 -9.20 7.71 -25.04
N ALA A 186 -10.37 7.94 -24.43
CA ALA A 186 -11.32 6.88 -24.08
C ALA A 186 -11.92 6.13 -25.29
N ASP A 187 -11.81 6.70 -26.49
CA ASP A 187 -12.16 6.08 -27.76
C ASP A 187 -11.08 5.12 -28.29
N THR A 188 -9.84 5.26 -27.81
CA THR A 188 -8.67 4.51 -28.28
C THR A 188 -8.15 3.52 -27.24
N ILE A 189 -8.15 3.90 -25.96
CA ILE A 189 -7.61 3.10 -24.85
C ILE A 189 -8.76 2.52 -24.03
N THR A 190 -8.78 1.20 -23.87
CA THR A 190 -9.67 0.49 -22.93
C THR A 190 -8.86 -0.04 -21.77
N VAL A 191 -9.23 0.33 -20.54
CA VAL A 191 -8.54 -0.10 -19.32
C VAL A 191 -9.28 -1.29 -18.70
N PHE A 192 -8.55 -2.33 -18.33
CA PHE A 192 -9.05 -3.51 -17.63
C PHE A 192 -8.41 -3.59 -16.25
N GLN A 193 -9.23 -3.54 -15.20
CA GLN A 193 -8.79 -3.81 -13.84
C GLN A 193 -8.81 -5.32 -13.55
N GLN A 194 -7.85 -6.05 -14.12
CA GLN A 194 -7.76 -7.51 -14.05
C GLN A 194 -6.30 -7.95 -14.17
N LYS A 195 -6.00 -9.17 -13.70
CA LYS A 195 -4.76 -9.86 -14.07
C LYS A 195 -4.79 -10.18 -15.57
N VAL A 196 -3.62 -10.16 -16.21
CA VAL A 196 -3.53 -10.43 -17.66
C VAL A 196 -3.86 -11.88 -17.99
N GLU A 197 -3.70 -12.78 -17.04
CA GLU A 197 -4.01 -14.21 -17.13
C GLU A 197 -5.53 -14.45 -17.24
N ASP A 198 -6.34 -13.54 -16.64
CA ASP A 198 -7.80 -13.66 -16.57
C ASP A 198 -8.53 -12.75 -17.57
N VAL A 199 -7.82 -11.79 -18.19
CA VAL A 199 -8.44 -10.79 -19.06
C VAL A 199 -8.90 -11.41 -20.39
N VAL A 200 -10.13 -11.09 -20.79
CA VAL A 200 -10.67 -11.49 -22.10
C VAL A 200 -10.65 -10.28 -23.03
N LEU A 201 -9.72 -10.29 -23.98
CA LEU A 201 -9.59 -9.22 -24.97
C LEU A 201 -10.62 -9.40 -26.11
N PRO A 202 -11.17 -8.29 -26.66
CA PRO A 202 -12.10 -8.35 -27.79
C PRO A 202 -11.52 -8.99 -29.06
N GLU A 203 -10.21 -8.85 -29.27
CA GLU A 203 -9.47 -9.42 -30.39
C GLU A 203 -8.01 -9.70 -30.01
N LYS A 204 -7.29 -10.47 -30.84
CA LYS A 204 -5.85 -10.67 -30.67
C LYS A 204 -5.09 -9.37 -30.94
N VAL A 205 -3.91 -9.25 -30.33
CA VAL A 205 -3.08 -8.05 -30.42
C VAL A 205 -1.92 -8.23 -31.39
N ASP A 206 -1.49 -7.14 -32.01
CA ASP A 206 -0.31 -7.10 -32.89
C ASP A 206 0.99 -6.86 -32.10
N VAL A 207 0.90 -6.10 -31.00
CA VAL A 207 2.04 -5.66 -30.20
C VAL A 207 1.72 -5.85 -28.72
N LEU A 208 2.66 -6.43 -27.98
CA LEU A 208 2.67 -6.46 -26.52
C LEU A 208 3.79 -5.55 -26.03
N VAL A 209 3.46 -4.62 -25.14
CA VAL A 209 4.39 -3.74 -24.44
C VAL A 209 4.15 -3.88 -22.94
N SER A 210 5.21 -3.80 -22.14
CA SER A 210 5.15 -3.83 -20.69
C SER A 210 6.47 -3.29 -20.13
N GLU A 211 6.40 -2.70 -18.95
CA GLU A 211 7.56 -2.44 -18.12
C GLU A 211 7.44 -3.33 -16.88
N TRP A 212 8.19 -4.44 -16.89
CA TRP A 212 8.09 -5.51 -15.90
C TRP A 212 9.37 -5.69 -15.09
N MET A 213 10.40 -4.89 -15.36
CA MET A 213 11.75 -5.18 -14.88
C MET A 213 11.90 -4.80 -13.40
N GLY A 214 12.08 -5.80 -12.55
CA GLY A 214 12.33 -5.62 -11.12
C GLY A 214 13.80 -5.44 -10.75
N THR A 215 14.07 -5.49 -9.44
CA THR A 215 15.45 -5.48 -8.91
C THR A 215 16.27 -6.61 -9.53
N CYS A 216 17.51 -6.34 -9.94
CA CYS A 216 18.34 -7.35 -10.63
C CYS A 216 17.59 -8.06 -11.78
N LEU A 217 16.73 -7.32 -12.51
CA LEU A 217 15.87 -7.75 -13.61
C LEU A 217 14.72 -8.70 -13.22
N LEU A 218 15.02 -9.76 -12.47
CA LEU A 218 14.05 -10.83 -12.12
C LEU A 218 13.85 -11.00 -10.62
N VAL A 219 14.54 -10.22 -9.79
CA VAL A 219 14.50 -10.30 -8.32
C VAL A 219 13.54 -9.22 -7.80
N GLY A 220 12.80 -9.53 -6.75
CA GLY A 220 11.90 -8.57 -6.08
C GLY A 220 10.49 -8.53 -6.67
N GLU A 221 10.32 -8.76 -7.98
CA GLU A 221 9.00 -8.85 -8.60
C GLU A 221 8.90 -10.12 -9.42
N LYS A 222 8.03 -11.03 -8.98
CA LYS A 222 7.76 -12.28 -9.68
C LYS A 222 6.85 -12.02 -10.89
N VAL A 223 7.12 -11.00 -11.71
CA VAL A 223 6.27 -10.68 -12.87
C VAL A 223 6.36 -11.79 -13.92
N PHE A 224 7.55 -12.38 -14.14
CA PHE A 224 7.78 -13.36 -15.20
C PHE A 224 7.10 -14.75 -15.00
N PRO A 225 6.99 -15.30 -13.78
CA PRO A 225 6.28 -16.56 -13.55
C PRO A 225 4.75 -16.52 -13.69
N ILE A 226 4.12 -15.34 -13.74
CA ILE A 226 2.66 -15.18 -13.81
C ILE A 226 2.16 -15.43 -15.26
N TRP A 227 3.04 -15.23 -16.27
CA TRP A 227 2.75 -15.41 -17.70
C TRP A 227 2.80 -16.88 -18.22
N ARG A 228 2.31 -17.87 -17.46
CA ARG A 228 2.25 -19.27 -17.92
C ARG A 228 0.87 -19.72 -18.36
#